data_AF-A0A935S1J8-F1
#
_entry.id   AF-A0A935S1J8-F1
#
_cell.length_a   1.000
_cell.length_b   1.000
_cell.length_c   1.000
_cell.angle_alpha   90.00
_cell.angle_beta   90.00
_cell.angle_gamma   90.00
#
_symmetry.space_group_name_H-M   'P 1'
#
loop_
_entity.id
_entity.type
_entity.pdbx_description
1 polymer ?
#
loop_
_entity_poly.entity_id
_entity_poly.type
_entity_poly.pdbx_seq_one_letter_code
_entity_poly.pdbx_strand_id
1 'polypeptide(L)'
;MIAKTSISKRLTDLKFPLEVLERYNELHRYYHTTEHLIQVMNSLEKNGTVSDELFLAAVYHDAVYDPKLNDNEERSADLFIEHSKTSGLSGDQKNKIKQYILDTKVHKASDPISQALITADLEILEQPLDKLITYENQILREYQFVDYKIYKPKRLEVLSSLNTNGKLDSLIAFVKQHKPMIAVFAGSFNPFHKGHYNVLKKAELIFDKVIIAFGKNPDKTDRTWPIPKQIQHHQQEEYTGLLTDFVDSLGYDVIVVRGLRNSTDFQYEQNQYRYIQELKPDIKIVNIFCDKEFEHISSSGIRTLEKYGKHKNYLLE
;
A
#
# COMPACT_ATOMS: atom_id res chain seq x y z
N MET A 1 16.93 0.04 21.34
CA MET A 1 16.17 -0.04 20.08
C MET A 1 16.83 -1.11 19.24
N ILE A 2 16.12 -2.20 18.97
CA ILE A 2 16.60 -3.33 18.18
C ILE A 2 16.85 -2.84 16.76
N ALA A 3 18.07 -3.02 16.26
CA ALA A 3 18.39 -2.75 14.87
C ALA A 3 17.96 -3.94 14.00
N LYS A 4 17.60 -3.68 12.73
CA LYS A 4 17.36 -4.73 11.70
C LYS A 4 18.47 -5.80 11.69
N THR A 5 19.72 -5.38 11.89
CA THR A 5 20.90 -6.25 12.00
C THR A 5 20.79 -7.28 13.13
N SER A 6 20.14 -6.96 14.24
CA SER A 6 19.91 -7.89 15.36
C SER A 6 18.93 -9.00 14.96
N ILE A 7 17.83 -8.64 14.30
CA ILE A 7 16.83 -9.60 13.78
C ILE A 7 17.48 -10.53 12.75
N SER A 8 18.23 -9.98 11.79
CA SER A 8 18.93 -10.78 10.77
C SER A 8 19.96 -11.75 11.37
N LYS A 9 20.73 -11.29 12.38
CA LYS A 9 21.68 -12.14 13.08
C LYS A 9 20.97 -13.30 13.76
N ARG A 10 19.89 -13.03 14.51
CA ARG A 10 19.14 -14.06 15.22
C ARG A 10 18.48 -15.07 14.28
N LEU A 11 17.94 -14.64 13.13
CA LEU A 11 17.45 -15.56 12.10
C LEU A 11 18.55 -16.48 11.58
N THR A 12 19.75 -15.94 11.33
CA THR A 12 20.92 -16.72 10.88
C THR A 12 21.32 -17.76 11.92
N ASP A 13 21.40 -17.35 13.20
CA ASP A 13 21.76 -18.24 14.31
C ASP A 13 20.73 -19.39 14.46
N LEU A 14 19.46 -19.11 14.20
CA LEU A 14 18.36 -20.10 14.20
C LEU A 14 18.22 -20.90 12.88
N LYS A 15 19.07 -20.63 11.88
CA LYS A 15 19.06 -21.27 10.55
C LYS A 15 17.79 -21.00 9.72
N PHE A 16 17.25 -19.79 9.81
CA PHE A 16 16.15 -19.30 8.98
C PHE A 16 16.65 -18.36 7.87
N PRO A 17 16.02 -18.38 6.67
CA PRO A 17 16.41 -17.52 5.56
C PRO A 17 16.09 -16.05 5.84
N LEU A 18 16.95 -15.15 5.35
CA LEU A 18 16.77 -13.70 5.49
C LEU A 18 15.75 -13.12 4.51
N GLU A 19 15.35 -13.88 3.48
CA GLU A 19 14.33 -13.49 2.49
C GLU A 19 13.01 -13.07 3.16
N VAL A 20 12.66 -13.64 4.31
CA VAL A 20 11.46 -13.24 5.07
C VAL A 20 11.45 -11.73 5.38
N LEU A 21 12.63 -11.13 5.63
CA LEU A 21 12.76 -9.70 5.91
C LEU A 21 12.65 -8.84 4.64
N GLU A 22 12.88 -9.41 3.46
CA GLU A 22 12.70 -8.72 2.18
C GLU A 22 11.21 -8.48 1.90
N ARG A 23 10.35 -9.42 2.32
CA ARG A 23 8.88 -9.32 2.20
C ARG A 23 8.32 -8.09 2.88
N TYR A 24 8.88 -7.68 4.02
CA TYR A 24 8.51 -6.44 4.71
C TYR A 24 8.87 -5.14 3.97
N ASN A 25 9.48 -5.24 2.78
CA ASN A 25 9.76 -4.11 1.88
C ASN A 25 8.98 -4.22 0.55
N GLU A 26 7.99 -5.12 0.46
CA GLU A 26 7.07 -5.18 -0.69
C GLU A 26 6.36 -3.82 -0.87
N LEU A 27 6.16 -3.41 -2.13
CA LEU A 27 5.77 -2.04 -2.49
C LEU A 27 4.41 -1.58 -1.93
N HIS A 28 3.53 -2.52 -1.58
CA HIS A 28 2.19 -2.23 -1.06
C HIS A 28 2.13 -2.09 0.46
N ARG A 29 3.23 -2.34 1.18
CA ARG A 29 3.31 -2.23 2.63
C ARG A 29 3.69 -0.80 3.03
N TYR A 30 2.88 -0.22 3.90
CA TYR A 30 3.12 1.13 4.43
C TYR A 30 3.09 1.18 5.95
N TYR A 31 2.27 0.34 6.58
CA TYR A 31 2.29 0.10 8.02
C TYR A 31 3.07 -1.18 8.32
N HIS A 32 2.70 -2.31 7.70
CA HIS A 32 3.26 -3.65 7.93
C HIS A 32 4.65 -3.81 7.29
N THR A 33 5.59 -2.97 7.70
CA THR A 33 6.94 -2.80 7.18
C THR A 33 7.98 -3.32 8.17
N THR A 34 9.26 -3.25 7.80
CA THR A 34 10.35 -3.59 8.72
C THR A 34 10.31 -2.73 9.99
N GLU A 35 9.82 -1.49 9.90
CA GLU A 35 9.68 -0.59 11.05
C GLU A 35 8.64 -1.09 12.05
N HIS A 36 7.46 -1.56 11.57
CA HIS A 36 6.45 -2.20 12.43
C HIS A 36 7.02 -3.42 13.14
N LEU A 37 7.70 -4.31 12.40
CA LEU A 37 8.33 -5.49 13.01
C LEU A 37 9.34 -5.10 14.10
N ILE A 38 10.13 -4.04 13.90
CA ILE A 38 11.04 -3.53 14.92
C ILE A 38 10.28 -2.98 16.14
N GLN A 39 9.15 -2.30 15.94
CA GLN A 39 8.30 -1.81 17.04
C GLN A 39 7.74 -2.96 17.86
N VAL A 40 7.17 -3.97 17.22
CA VAL A 40 6.68 -5.20 17.89
C VAL A 40 7.80 -5.85 18.69
N MET A 41 8.98 -6.04 18.08
CA MET A 41 10.13 -6.65 18.78
C MET A 41 10.59 -5.82 19.98
N ASN A 42 10.66 -4.49 19.84
CA ASN A 42 11.00 -3.60 20.96
C ASN A 42 9.97 -3.70 22.09
N SER A 43 8.69 -3.87 21.76
CA SER A 43 7.61 -4.08 22.75
C SER A 43 7.81 -5.36 23.53
N LEU A 44 8.09 -6.47 22.83
CA LEU A 44 8.31 -7.77 23.44
C LEU A 44 9.52 -7.77 24.38
N GLU A 45 10.63 -7.14 23.98
CA GLU A 45 11.84 -7.05 24.82
C GLU A 45 11.64 -6.21 26.10
N LYS A 46 10.79 -5.16 26.06
CA LYS A 46 10.45 -4.39 27.28
C LYS A 46 9.74 -5.26 28.32
N ASN A 47 9.01 -6.27 27.88
CA ASN A 47 8.22 -7.16 28.73
C ASN A 47 8.98 -8.42 29.17
N GLY A 48 10.25 -8.57 28.78
CA GLY A 48 11.13 -9.63 29.25
C GLY A 48 11.95 -10.27 28.12
N THR A 49 12.56 -11.41 28.45
CA THR A 49 13.36 -12.17 27.48
C THR A 49 12.46 -12.77 26.39
N VAL A 50 12.72 -12.43 25.14
CA VAL A 50 12.00 -12.97 23.99
C VAL A 50 12.53 -14.37 23.65
N SER A 51 11.72 -15.42 23.85
CA SER A 51 12.08 -16.79 23.46
C SER A 51 12.22 -16.95 21.94
N ASP A 52 12.84 -18.04 21.49
CA ASP A 52 12.97 -18.29 20.04
C ASP A 52 11.61 -18.53 19.38
N GLU A 53 10.67 -19.18 20.06
CA GLU A 53 9.31 -19.37 19.57
C GLU A 53 8.57 -18.03 19.40
N LEU A 54 8.66 -17.16 20.40
CA LEU A 54 8.04 -15.82 20.34
C LEU A 54 8.68 -14.96 19.25
N PHE A 55 10.02 -14.99 19.17
CA PHE A 55 10.76 -14.28 18.13
C PHE A 55 10.35 -14.73 16.73
N LEU A 56 10.30 -16.04 16.47
CA LEU A 56 9.92 -16.56 15.17
C LEU A 56 8.46 -16.29 14.86
N ALA A 57 7.55 -16.42 15.81
CA ALA A 57 6.15 -16.05 15.61
C ALA A 57 6.02 -14.56 15.25
N ALA A 58 6.74 -13.67 15.95
CA ALA A 58 6.75 -12.24 15.66
C ALA A 58 7.35 -11.90 14.29
N VAL A 59 8.43 -12.56 13.85
CA VAL A 59 8.99 -12.35 12.49
C VAL A 59 8.03 -12.82 11.40
N TYR A 60 7.25 -13.87 11.66
CA TYR A 60 6.45 -14.52 10.62
C TYR A 60 5.00 -14.08 10.58
N HIS A 61 4.41 -13.51 11.64
CA HIS A 61 2.96 -13.24 11.67
C HIS A 61 2.46 -12.45 10.43
N ASP A 62 3.20 -11.42 10.02
CA ASP A 62 2.93 -10.59 8.84
C ASP A 62 3.91 -10.79 7.69
N ALA A 63 4.68 -11.90 7.69
CA ALA A 63 5.66 -12.16 6.63
C ALA A 63 4.99 -12.23 5.25
N VAL A 64 3.78 -12.78 5.16
CA VAL A 64 2.88 -12.64 4.01
C VAL A 64 1.78 -11.67 4.38
N TYR A 65 1.61 -10.63 3.57
CA TYR A 65 0.57 -9.63 3.76
C TYR A 65 0.13 -9.14 2.39
N ASP A 66 -1.14 -9.31 2.07
CA ASP A 66 -1.82 -8.63 0.98
C ASP A 66 -3.18 -8.16 1.52
N PRO A 67 -3.45 -6.84 1.60
CA PRO A 67 -4.68 -6.30 2.16
C PRO A 67 -5.95 -6.68 1.36
N LYS A 68 -5.81 -7.30 0.18
CA LYS A 68 -6.91 -7.85 -0.62
C LYS A 68 -7.30 -9.28 -0.23
N LEU A 69 -6.46 -9.96 0.55
CA LEU A 69 -6.63 -11.35 0.93
C LEU A 69 -7.09 -11.46 2.39
N ASN A 70 -7.72 -12.59 2.71
CA ASN A 70 -8.23 -12.90 4.05
C ASN A 70 -7.50 -14.09 4.69
N ASP A 71 -6.43 -14.60 4.06
CA ASP A 71 -5.66 -15.78 4.46
C ASP A 71 -4.17 -15.46 4.69
N ASN A 72 -3.85 -14.21 5.06
CA ASN A 72 -2.48 -13.75 5.23
C ASN A 72 -1.74 -14.52 6.33
N GLU A 73 -2.35 -14.69 7.51
CA GLU A 73 -1.75 -15.39 8.65
C GLU A 73 -1.56 -16.87 8.36
N GLU A 74 -2.49 -17.51 7.64
CA GLU A 74 -2.33 -18.89 7.17
C GLU A 74 -1.13 -19.03 6.22
N ARG A 75 -0.97 -18.10 5.28
CA ARG A 75 0.17 -18.11 4.33
C ARG A 75 1.49 -17.81 5.03
N SER A 76 1.49 -16.89 5.98
CA SER A 76 2.60 -16.60 6.89
C SER A 76 3.02 -17.83 7.68
N ALA A 77 2.05 -18.56 8.24
CA ALA A 77 2.27 -19.82 8.93
C ALA A 77 2.84 -20.91 8.02
N ASP A 78 2.34 -21.05 6.79
CA ASP A 78 2.85 -22.03 5.83
C ASP A 78 4.27 -21.68 5.35
N LEU A 79 4.56 -20.38 5.15
CA LEU A 79 5.91 -19.89 4.87
C LEU A 79 6.86 -20.20 6.04
N PHE A 80 6.42 -19.98 7.28
CA PHE A 80 7.19 -20.37 8.46
C PHE A 80 7.52 -21.87 8.46
N ILE A 81 6.53 -22.74 8.20
CA ILE A 81 6.74 -24.19 8.15
C ILE A 81 7.77 -24.54 7.07
N GLU A 82 7.67 -23.93 5.90
CA GLU A 82 8.58 -24.14 4.78
C GLU A 82 10.01 -23.72 5.14
N HIS A 83 10.21 -22.50 5.64
CA HIS A 83 11.50 -22.00 6.10
C HIS A 83 12.07 -22.76 7.31
N SER A 84 11.22 -23.36 8.16
CA SER A 84 11.65 -24.13 9.33
C SER A 84 12.23 -25.51 9.00
N LYS A 85 12.15 -25.99 7.75
CA LYS A 85 12.61 -27.33 7.35
C LYS A 85 14.09 -27.58 7.65
N THR A 86 14.92 -26.55 7.55
CA THR A 86 16.37 -26.61 7.83
C THR A 86 16.75 -26.19 9.26
N SER A 87 15.75 -25.79 10.07
CA SER A 87 15.96 -25.38 11.46
C SER A 87 16.17 -26.58 12.40
N GLY A 88 16.73 -26.31 13.58
CA GLY A 88 16.87 -27.30 14.66
C GLY A 88 15.61 -27.52 15.51
N LEU A 89 14.48 -26.93 15.15
CA LEU A 89 13.25 -26.98 15.94
C LEU A 89 12.57 -28.35 15.89
N SER A 90 12.03 -28.78 17.04
CA SER A 90 11.20 -30.00 17.12
C SER A 90 9.86 -29.81 16.41
N GLY A 91 9.19 -30.92 16.09
CA GLY A 91 7.84 -30.89 15.50
C GLY A 91 6.83 -30.13 16.37
N ASP A 92 6.89 -30.33 17.68
CA ASP A 92 6.02 -29.65 18.64
C ASP A 92 6.28 -28.14 18.68
N GLN A 93 7.55 -27.71 18.63
CA GLN A 93 7.89 -26.29 18.55
C GLN A 93 7.34 -25.65 17.27
N LYS A 94 7.49 -26.32 16.12
CA LYS A 94 6.96 -25.84 14.84
C LYS A 94 5.43 -25.69 14.87
N ASN A 95 4.73 -26.66 15.43
CA ASN A 95 3.27 -26.61 15.55
C ASN A 95 2.82 -25.47 16.48
N LYS A 96 3.52 -25.25 17.60
CA LYS A 96 3.24 -24.12 18.50
C LYS A 96 3.44 -22.77 17.81
N ILE A 97 4.59 -22.55 17.16
CA ILE A 97 4.87 -21.29 16.46
C ILE A 97 3.85 -21.05 15.35
N LYS A 98 3.50 -22.09 14.58
CA LYS A 98 2.42 -22.02 13.59
C LYS A 98 1.12 -21.56 14.24
N GLN A 99 0.74 -22.13 15.37
CA GLN A 99 -0.48 -21.73 16.08
C GLN A 99 -0.39 -20.27 16.58
N TYR A 100 0.76 -19.83 17.08
CA TYR A 100 0.94 -18.44 17.53
C TYR A 100 0.78 -17.43 16.41
N ILE A 101 1.22 -17.76 15.19
CA ILE A 101 0.98 -16.96 13.99
C ILE A 101 -0.53 -16.94 13.65
N LEU A 102 -1.20 -18.08 13.71
CA LEU A 102 -2.65 -18.14 13.41
C LEU A 102 -3.51 -17.39 14.43
N ASP A 103 -3.07 -17.32 15.69
CA ASP A 103 -3.77 -16.61 16.76
C ASP A 103 -3.83 -15.09 16.52
N THR A 104 -2.89 -14.51 15.76
CA THR A 104 -2.88 -13.06 15.47
C THR A 104 -4.04 -12.64 14.55
N LYS A 105 -4.50 -13.52 13.66
CA LYS A 105 -5.60 -13.25 12.72
C LYS A 105 -6.87 -12.71 13.37
N VAL A 106 -7.26 -13.32 14.48
CA VAL A 106 -8.47 -12.98 15.24
C VAL A 106 -8.15 -12.38 16.61
N HIS A 107 -6.88 -12.06 16.85
CA HIS A 107 -6.36 -11.54 18.12
C HIS A 107 -6.85 -12.34 19.34
N LYS A 108 -6.91 -13.67 19.21
CA LYS A 108 -7.37 -14.59 20.25
C LYS A 108 -6.24 -15.56 20.61
N ALA A 109 -5.59 -15.29 21.74
CA ALA A 109 -4.49 -16.11 22.20
C ALA A 109 -4.94 -17.51 22.64
N SER A 110 -4.16 -18.52 22.23
CA SER A 110 -4.21 -19.89 22.75
C SER A 110 -3.19 -20.16 23.86
N ASP A 111 -2.15 -19.31 23.99
CA ASP A 111 -1.02 -19.48 24.90
C ASP A 111 -0.50 -18.11 25.39
N PRO A 112 0.15 -18.01 26.57
CA PRO A 112 0.80 -16.78 27.01
C PRO A 112 1.78 -16.15 25.99
N ILE A 113 2.46 -16.97 25.17
CA ILE A 113 3.36 -16.47 24.11
C ILE A 113 2.56 -15.74 23.02
N SER A 114 1.47 -16.33 22.52
CA SER A 114 0.65 -15.65 21.52
C SER A 114 -0.09 -14.45 22.10
N GLN A 115 -0.45 -14.47 23.40
CA GLN A 115 -0.97 -13.29 24.09
C GLN A 115 0.06 -12.16 24.12
N ALA A 116 1.33 -12.45 24.40
CA ALA A 116 2.40 -11.45 24.37
C ALA A 116 2.59 -10.86 22.96
N LEU A 117 2.57 -11.71 21.93
CA LEU A 117 2.64 -11.28 20.53
C LEU A 117 1.48 -10.35 20.14
N ILE A 118 0.24 -10.77 20.39
CA ILE A 118 -0.96 -9.97 20.09
C ILE A 118 -0.92 -8.63 20.83
N THR A 119 -0.46 -8.62 22.08
CA THR A 119 -0.36 -7.39 22.88
C THR A 119 0.68 -6.43 22.29
N ALA A 120 1.84 -6.95 21.88
CA ALA A 120 2.89 -6.16 21.25
C ALA A 120 2.49 -5.63 19.88
N ASP A 121 1.79 -6.45 19.08
CA ASP A 121 1.30 -6.07 17.75
C ASP A 121 0.26 -4.94 17.82
N LEU A 122 -0.62 -4.99 18.82
CA LEU A 122 -1.65 -3.98 19.04
C LEU A 122 -1.17 -2.76 19.85
N GLU A 123 0.11 -2.70 20.29
CA GLU A 123 0.62 -1.59 21.12
C GLU A 123 0.47 -0.21 20.43
N ILE A 124 0.45 -0.18 19.09
CA ILE A 124 0.21 1.06 18.32
C ILE A 124 -1.09 1.75 18.73
N LEU A 125 -2.12 0.97 19.11
CA LEU A 125 -3.44 1.47 19.48
C LEU A 125 -3.45 2.15 20.85
N GLU A 126 -2.36 2.04 21.60
CA GLU A 126 -2.17 2.69 22.90
C GLU A 126 -1.34 3.97 22.82
N GLN A 127 -0.86 4.33 21.62
CA GLN A 127 0.00 5.49 21.43
C GLN A 127 -0.78 6.82 21.42
N PRO A 128 -0.11 7.96 21.64
CA PRO A 128 -0.71 9.28 21.50
C PRO A 128 -1.27 9.55 20.09
N LEU A 129 -2.19 10.51 20.00
CA LEU A 129 -2.97 10.78 18.79
C LEU A 129 -2.13 11.05 17.53
N ASP A 130 -0.98 11.73 17.65
CA ASP A 130 -0.09 12.00 16.50
C ASP A 130 0.45 10.71 15.87
N LYS A 131 0.77 9.71 16.71
CA LYS A 131 1.18 8.37 16.26
C LYS A 131 0.02 7.60 15.66
N LEU A 132 -1.15 7.67 16.27
CA LEU A 132 -2.38 7.06 15.74
C LEU A 132 -2.79 7.63 14.37
N ILE A 133 -2.64 8.93 14.15
CA ILE A 133 -2.88 9.56 12.84
C ILE A 133 -1.86 9.07 11.81
N THR A 134 -0.59 8.94 12.20
CA THR A 134 0.46 8.40 11.31
C THR A 134 0.13 6.96 10.90
N TYR A 135 -0.22 6.12 11.88
CA TYR A 135 -0.71 4.76 11.67
C TYR A 135 -1.90 4.72 10.69
N GLU A 136 -2.93 5.54 10.93
CA GLU A 136 -4.11 5.58 10.08
C GLU A 136 -3.79 5.98 8.64
N ASN A 137 -2.91 6.96 8.44
CA ASN A 137 -2.47 7.36 7.11
C ASN A 137 -1.68 6.25 6.40
N GLN A 138 -0.87 5.48 7.12
CA GLN A 138 -0.19 4.31 6.57
C GLN A 138 -1.18 3.22 6.17
N ILE A 139 -2.19 2.94 7.00
CA ILE A 139 -3.25 1.97 6.67
C ILE A 139 -4.04 2.43 5.44
N LEU A 140 -4.42 3.71 5.33
CA LEU A 140 -5.06 4.25 4.13
C LEU A 140 -4.21 4.04 2.86
N ARG A 141 -2.88 4.08 2.98
CA ARG A 141 -1.97 3.79 1.86
C ARG A 141 -1.91 2.30 1.49
N GLU A 142 -2.09 1.38 2.42
CA GLU A 142 -2.18 -0.05 2.10
C GLU A 142 -3.50 -0.38 1.39
N TYR A 143 -4.57 0.36 1.71
CA TYR A 143 -5.90 0.21 1.12
C TYR A 143 -6.16 1.15 -0.06
N GLN A 144 -5.11 1.63 -0.77
CA GLN A 144 -5.27 2.51 -1.95
C GLN A 144 -6.17 1.92 -3.04
N PHE A 145 -6.30 0.58 -3.10
CA PHE A 145 -7.16 -0.14 -4.04
C PHE A 145 -8.66 -0.06 -3.73
N VAL A 146 -9.05 0.34 -2.52
CA VAL A 146 -10.47 0.41 -2.10
C VAL A 146 -11.02 1.81 -2.38
N ASP A 147 -12.23 1.89 -2.96
CA ASP A 147 -12.96 3.16 -3.06
C ASP A 147 -13.13 3.78 -1.68
N TYR A 148 -12.80 5.06 -1.55
CA TYR A 148 -12.87 5.78 -0.28
C TYR A 148 -14.29 5.77 0.34
N LYS A 149 -15.34 5.76 -0.50
CA LYS A 149 -16.75 5.60 -0.05
C LYS A 149 -16.99 4.32 0.74
N ILE A 150 -16.26 3.26 0.40
CA ILE A 150 -16.33 1.95 1.06
C ILE A 150 -15.36 1.91 2.23
N TYR A 151 -14.12 2.37 2.00
CA TYR A 151 -13.05 2.35 2.99
C TYR A 151 -13.46 3.03 4.28
N LYS A 152 -13.95 4.28 4.23
CA LYS A 152 -14.20 5.08 5.44
C LYS A 152 -15.22 4.43 6.39
N PRO A 153 -16.43 4.03 5.95
CA PRO A 153 -17.37 3.30 6.83
C PRO A 153 -16.79 2.02 7.41
N LYS A 154 -16.12 1.19 6.59
CA LYS A 154 -15.54 -0.08 7.04
C LYS A 154 -14.40 0.13 8.03
N ARG A 155 -13.56 1.14 7.80
CA ARG A 155 -12.48 1.48 8.72
C ARG A 155 -13.02 1.95 10.07
N LEU A 156 -14.11 2.72 10.09
CA LEU A 156 -14.78 3.11 11.33
C LEU A 156 -15.38 1.91 12.08
N GLU A 157 -15.93 0.91 11.39
CA GLU A 157 -16.37 -0.35 12.01
C GLU A 157 -15.19 -1.07 12.68
N VAL A 158 -14.06 -1.23 11.98
CA VAL A 158 -12.85 -1.87 12.51
C VAL A 158 -12.30 -1.12 13.73
N LEU A 159 -12.11 0.20 13.62
CA LEU A 159 -11.63 1.00 14.75
C LEU A 159 -12.57 0.94 15.95
N SER A 160 -13.88 0.88 15.72
CA SER A 160 -14.86 0.73 16.80
C SER A 160 -14.77 -0.64 17.46
N SER A 161 -14.55 -1.73 16.69
CA SER A 161 -14.35 -3.07 17.26
C SER A 161 -13.07 -3.21 18.08
N LEU A 162 -12.04 -2.43 17.75
CA LEU A 162 -10.77 -2.39 18.48
C LEU A 162 -10.79 -1.45 19.69
N ASN A 163 -11.82 -0.59 19.81
CA ASN A 163 -11.90 0.42 20.85
C ASN A 163 -12.49 -0.14 22.16
N THR A 164 -11.67 -0.84 22.94
CA THR A 164 -12.10 -1.49 24.18
C THR A 164 -12.28 -0.53 25.36
N ASN A 165 -11.54 0.59 25.39
CA ASN A 165 -11.46 1.49 26.56
C ASN A 165 -11.57 2.99 26.21
N GLY A 166 -12.13 3.34 25.05
CA GLY A 166 -12.21 4.73 24.58
C GLY A 166 -10.89 5.34 24.10
N LYS A 167 -9.78 4.58 24.15
CA LYS A 167 -8.45 5.05 23.71
C LYS A 167 -8.44 5.51 22.25
N LEU A 168 -9.29 4.91 21.40
CA LEU A 168 -9.37 5.25 19.98
C LEU A 168 -10.42 6.33 19.68
N ASP A 169 -11.11 6.91 20.67
CA ASP A 169 -12.19 7.89 20.44
C ASP A 169 -11.70 9.10 19.64
N SER A 170 -10.52 9.62 19.97
CA SER A 170 -9.89 10.74 19.26
C SER A 170 -9.54 10.38 17.81
N LEU A 171 -9.04 9.16 17.57
CA LEU A 171 -8.73 8.69 16.22
C LEU A 171 -10.02 8.48 15.41
N ILE A 172 -11.04 7.87 16.01
CA ILE A 172 -12.36 7.67 15.38
C ILE A 172 -12.99 9.03 15.03
N ALA A 173 -12.92 10.01 15.92
CA ALA A 173 -13.37 11.37 15.66
C ALA A 173 -12.59 12.02 14.51
N PHE A 174 -11.26 11.84 14.49
CA PHE A 174 -10.41 12.28 13.38
C PHE A 174 -10.85 11.65 12.06
N VAL A 175 -10.96 10.32 11.94
CA VAL A 175 -11.37 9.64 10.70
C VAL A 175 -12.77 10.07 10.25
N LYS A 176 -13.70 10.29 11.19
CA LYS A 176 -15.06 10.78 10.89
C LYS A 176 -15.03 12.16 10.24
N GLN A 177 -14.23 13.09 10.76
CA GLN A 177 -14.25 14.51 10.36
C GLN A 177 -13.24 14.83 9.25
N HIS A 178 -12.12 14.11 9.22
CA HIS A 178 -11.06 14.34 8.26
C HIS A 178 -11.54 14.07 6.83
N LYS A 179 -11.13 14.96 5.93
CA LYS A 179 -11.33 14.85 4.49
C LYS A 179 -9.94 14.68 3.86
N PRO A 180 -9.55 13.46 3.46
CA PRO A 180 -8.27 13.25 2.83
C PRO A 180 -8.24 13.94 1.47
N MET A 181 -7.04 14.35 1.05
CA MET A 181 -6.81 14.84 -0.29
C MET A 181 -6.74 13.66 -1.26
N ILE A 182 -7.81 13.45 -2.02
CA ILE A 182 -7.91 12.38 -3.01
C ILE A 182 -7.63 12.95 -4.40
N ALA A 183 -6.67 12.35 -5.09
CA ALA A 183 -6.34 12.66 -6.47
C ALA A 183 -6.92 11.65 -7.46
N VAL A 184 -7.25 12.13 -8.64
CA VAL A 184 -7.53 11.32 -9.83
C VAL A 184 -6.41 11.56 -10.84
N PHE A 185 -5.49 10.60 -10.98
CA PHE A 185 -4.48 10.62 -12.02
C PHE A 185 -5.07 10.02 -13.30
N ALA A 186 -5.58 10.90 -14.16
CA ALA A 186 -6.30 10.50 -15.37
C ALA A 186 -5.39 10.46 -16.61
N GLY A 187 -5.57 9.44 -17.45
CA GLY A 187 -4.86 9.31 -18.72
C GLY A 187 -5.34 8.10 -19.50
N SER A 188 -4.99 7.99 -20.79
CA SER A 188 -5.29 6.77 -21.55
C SER A 188 -4.36 5.60 -21.18
N PHE A 189 -3.16 5.92 -20.66
CA PHE A 189 -2.13 4.98 -20.19
C PHE A 189 -1.97 3.72 -21.05
N ASN A 190 -1.77 3.92 -22.36
CA ASN A 190 -1.73 2.84 -23.34
C ASN A 190 -0.37 2.78 -24.08
N PRO A 191 0.73 2.31 -23.43
CA PRO A 191 0.80 1.72 -22.08
C PRO A 191 1.07 2.70 -20.93
N PHE A 192 0.89 2.22 -19.69
CA PHE A 192 1.42 2.83 -18.47
C PHE A 192 2.95 2.59 -18.43
N HIS A 193 3.75 3.63 -18.24
CA HIS A 193 5.20 3.60 -18.45
C HIS A 193 5.95 4.37 -17.37
N LYS A 194 7.29 4.31 -17.37
CA LYS A 194 8.14 4.92 -16.33
C LYS A 194 7.85 6.40 -16.07
N GLY A 195 7.59 7.19 -17.11
CA GLY A 195 7.16 8.60 -16.94
C GLY A 195 5.84 8.78 -16.18
N HIS A 196 4.82 7.93 -16.44
CA HIS A 196 3.57 7.96 -15.69
C HIS A 196 3.79 7.54 -14.23
N TYR A 197 4.63 6.51 -14.01
CA TYR A 197 4.99 6.05 -12.66
C TYR A 197 5.69 7.14 -11.86
N ASN A 198 6.61 7.89 -12.48
CA ASN A 198 7.28 9.02 -11.83
C ASN A 198 6.28 10.09 -11.35
N VAL A 199 5.32 10.46 -12.21
CA VAL A 199 4.25 11.41 -11.84
C VAL A 199 3.38 10.86 -10.72
N LEU A 200 3.01 9.57 -10.78
CA LEU A 200 2.25 8.89 -9.74
C LEU A 200 2.99 8.94 -8.39
N LYS A 201 4.27 8.56 -8.33
CA LYS A 201 5.05 8.60 -7.08
C LYS A 201 5.12 10.00 -6.49
N LYS A 202 5.22 11.05 -7.32
CA LYS A 202 5.16 12.44 -6.85
C LYS A 202 3.78 12.84 -6.36
N ALA A 203 2.72 12.39 -7.01
CA ALA A 203 1.34 12.60 -6.55
C ALA A 203 1.12 11.96 -5.17
N GLU A 204 1.62 10.75 -4.94
CA GLU A 204 1.52 10.05 -3.64
C GLU A 204 2.31 10.73 -2.50
N LEU A 205 3.18 11.71 -2.79
CA LEU A 205 3.82 12.55 -1.76
C LEU A 205 2.95 13.74 -1.36
N ILE A 206 1.96 14.09 -2.18
CA ILE A 206 1.08 15.25 -1.99
C ILE A 206 -0.29 14.81 -1.51
N PHE A 207 -0.81 13.73 -2.07
CA PHE A 207 -2.18 13.25 -1.85
C PHE A 207 -2.20 12.02 -0.96
N ASP A 208 -3.24 11.92 -0.13
CA ASP A 208 -3.46 10.77 0.76
C ASP A 208 -3.92 9.54 -0.03
N LYS A 209 -4.60 9.77 -1.16
CA LYS A 209 -5.03 8.71 -2.08
C LYS A 209 -4.92 9.14 -3.53
N VAL A 210 -4.46 8.25 -4.40
CA VAL A 210 -4.39 8.47 -5.85
C VAL A 210 -5.14 7.37 -6.60
N ILE A 211 -6.25 7.75 -7.23
CA ILE A 211 -7.03 6.90 -8.13
C ILE A 211 -6.40 6.99 -9.52
N ILE A 212 -6.11 5.85 -10.15
CA ILE A 212 -5.60 5.80 -11.53
C ILE A 212 -6.79 5.61 -12.47
N ALA A 213 -7.13 6.64 -13.23
CA ALA A 213 -8.30 6.64 -14.11
C ALA A 213 -7.89 6.47 -15.58
N PHE A 214 -8.25 5.33 -16.16
CA PHE A 214 -8.01 4.95 -17.54
C PHE A 214 -9.15 5.43 -18.44
N GLY A 215 -8.91 6.55 -19.13
CA GLY A 215 -9.88 7.10 -20.08
C GLY A 215 -9.85 6.34 -21.41
N LYS A 216 -11.01 5.82 -21.83
CA LYS A 216 -11.20 5.22 -23.16
C LYS A 216 -11.52 6.32 -24.17
N ASN A 217 -10.64 6.46 -25.16
CA ASN A 217 -10.87 7.37 -26.28
C ASN A 217 -11.53 6.58 -27.43
N PRO A 218 -12.75 6.95 -27.88
CA PRO A 218 -13.45 6.26 -28.96
C PRO A 218 -12.66 6.16 -30.27
N ASP A 219 -11.79 7.15 -30.53
CA ASP A 219 -10.97 7.23 -31.75
C ASP A 219 -9.65 6.44 -31.63
N LYS A 220 -9.37 5.83 -30.47
CA LYS A 220 -8.15 5.06 -30.23
C LYS A 220 -8.48 3.60 -30.00
N THR A 221 -7.55 2.73 -30.40
CA THR A 221 -7.59 1.31 -30.05
C THR A 221 -7.63 1.13 -28.54
N ASP A 222 -8.42 0.16 -28.09
CA ASP A 222 -8.49 -0.24 -26.69
C ASP A 222 -7.11 -0.54 -26.09
N ARG A 223 -7.00 -0.44 -24.77
CA ARG A 223 -5.77 -0.79 -24.05
C ARG A 223 -5.53 -2.29 -24.17
N THR A 224 -4.51 -2.67 -24.92
CA THR A 224 -4.03 -4.05 -25.04
C THR A 224 -2.89 -4.40 -24.09
N TRP A 225 -2.36 -3.40 -23.38
CA TRP A 225 -1.19 -3.56 -22.52
C TRP A 225 -1.57 -3.98 -21.10
N PRO A 226 -0.79 -4.87 -20.47
CA PRO A 226 -1.04 -5.31 -19.10
C PRO A 226 -0.82 -4.18 -18.09
N ILE A 227 -1.51 -4.29 -16.95
CA ILE A 227 -1.31 -3.41 -15.80
C ILE A 227 -0.01 -3.80 -15.08
N PRO A 228 0.93 -2.86 -14.87
CA PRO A 228 2.17 -3.14 -14.15
C PRO A 228 1.95 -3.53 -12.69
N LYS A 229 2.82 -4.40 -12.15
CA LYS A 229 2.71 -4.90 -10.76
C LYS A 229 2.73 -3.77 -9.72
N GLN A 230 3.50 -2.72 -9.98
CA GLN A 230 3.74 -1.58 -9.10
C GLN A 230 2.46 -0.77 -8.83
N ILE A 231 1.45 -0.87 -9.71
CA ILE A 231 0.18 -0.16 -9.53
C ILE A 231 -1.00 -1.07 -9.17
N GLN A 232 -0.75 -2.38 -8.98
CA GLN A 232 -1.83 -3.35 -8.68
C GLN A 232 -2.58 -3.03 -7.39
N HIS A 233 -1.94 -2.38 -6.42
CA HIS A 233 -2.54 -2.00 -5.14
C HIS A 233 -3.16 -0.59 -5.14
N HIS A 234 -3.33 0.02 -6.31
CA HIS A 234 -4.07 1.28 -6.46
C HIS A 234 -5.50 1.03 -6.89
N GLN A 235 -6.40 1.97 -6.60
CA GLN A 235 -7.73 1.98 -7.19
C GLN A 235 -7.59 2.32 -8.66
N GLN A 236 -8.12 1.45 -9.50
CA GLN A 236 -8.05 1.56 -10.95
C GLN A 236 -9.47 1.67 -11.49
N GLU A 237 -9.77 2.77 -12.16
CA GLU A 237 -11.09 3.02 -12.74
C GLU A 237 -10.95 3.13 -14.25
N GLU A 238 -11.88 2.55 -14.99
CA GLU A 238 -12.01 2.80 -16.42
C GLU A 238 -13.24 3.68 -16.64
N TYR A 239 -13.11 4.69 -17.48
CA TYR A 239 -14.25 5.53 -17.84
C TYR A 239 -14.31 5.79 -19.34
N THR A 240 -15.53 6.04 -19.80
CA THR A 240 -15.86 6.51 -21.14
C THR A 240 -16.54 7.87 -21.01
N GLY A 241 -16.47 8.71 -22.06
CA GLY A 241 -17.03 10.06 -22.01
C GLY A 241 -16.09 11.08 -21.36
N LEU A 242 -16.66 12.13 -20.76
CA LEU A 242 -15.90 13.26 -20.24
C LEU A 242 -15.31 12.96 -18.86
N LEU A 243 -14.09 13.45 -18.62
CA LEU A 243 -13.43 13.36 -17.32
C LEU A 243 -14.23 14.05 -16.20
N THR A 244 -14.94 15.13 -16.53
CA THR A 244 -15.80 15.85 -15.58
C THR A 244 -16.91 14.97 -15.03
N ASP A 245 -17.58 14.21 -15.91
CA ASP A 245 -18.69 13.33 -15.54
C ASP A 245 -18.20 12.15 -14.71
N PHE A 246 -17.04 11.59 -15.08
CA PHE A 246 -16.38 10.55 -14.29
C PHE A 246 -16.04 11.05 -12.87
N VAL A 247 -15.42 12.22 -12.77
CA VAL A 247 -15.09 12.84 -11.47
C VAL A 247 -16.34 13.04 -10.61
N ASP A 248 -17.45 13.49 -11.19
CA ASP A 248 -18.72 13.63 -10.46
C ASP A 248 -19.32 12.29 -10.02
N SER A 249 -19.18 11.25 -10.84
CA SER A 249 -19.64 9.90 -10.49
C SER A 249 -18.96 9.33 -9.23
N LEU A 250 -17.73 9.76 -8.93
CA LEU A 250 -17.02 9.37 -7.71
C LEU A 250 -17.71 9.87 -6.45
N GLY A 251 -18.56 10.90 -6.51
CA GLY A 251 -19.40 11.37 -5.40
C GLY A 251 -18.65 11.83 -4.14
N TYR A 252 -17.41 12.29 -4.29
CA TYR A 252 -16.64 12.99 -3.28
C TYR A 252 -15.65 13.97 -3.95
N ASP A 253 -15.15 14.92 -3.18
CA ASP A 253 -14.19 15.92 -3.65
C ASP A 253 -12.88 15.24 -4.09
N VAL A 254 -12.43 15.55 -5.31
CA VAL A 254 -11.15 15.08 -5.83
C VAL A 254 -10.37 16.20 -6.52
N ILE A 255 -9.07 16.01 -6.64
CA ILE A 255 -8.16 16.84 -7.43
C ILE A 255 -7.69 16.04 -8.63
N VAL A 256 -7.89 16.54 -9.84
CA VAL A 256 -7.37 15.89 -11.04
C VAL A 256 -5.87 16.17 -11.13
N VAL A 257 -5.08 15.11 -11.25
CA VAL A 257 -3.64 15.18 -11.50
C VAL A 257 -3.36 14.92 -12.97
N ARG A 258 -2.53 15.78 -13.57
CA ARG A 258 -2.02 15.64 -14.94
C ARG A 258 -0.49 15.72 -14.92
N GLY A 259 0.15 14.93 -15.79
CA GLY A 259 1.61 14.91 -15.92
C GLY A 259 2.07 15.85 -17.03
N LEU A 260 3.10 16.66 -16.76
CA LEU A 260 3.76 17.52 -17.75
C LEU A 260 5.18 17.03 -18.02
N ARG A 261 5.51 16.75 -19.28
CA ARG A 261 6.87 16.32 -19.66
C ARG A 261 7.68 17.42 -20.35
N ASN A 262 7.03 18.28 -21.12
CA ASN A 262 7.72 19.33 -21.88
C ASN A 262 6.76 20.49 -22.20
N SER A 263 7.27 21.50 -22.91
CA SER A 263 6.50 22.68 -23.31
C SER A 263 5.30 22.36 -24.22
N THR A 264 5.41 21.35 -25.09
CA THR A 264 4.32 20.92 -25.98
C THR A 264 3.18 20.30 -25.17
N ASP A 265 3.50 19.42 -24.21
CA ASP A 265 2.50 18.84 -23.31
C ASP A 265 1.80 19.94 -22.50
N PHE A 266 2.54 20.94 -22.02
CA PHE A 266 1.95 22.06 -21.28
C PHE A 266 0.94 22.84 -22.09
N GLN A 267 1.22 23.16 -23.36
CA GLN A 267 0.26 23.85 -24.23
C GLN A 267 -1.00 23.01 -24.46
N TYR A 268 -0.84 21.70 -24.69
CA TYR A 268 -1.97 20.78 -24.84
C TYR A 268 -2.83 20.72 -23.58
N GLU A 269 -2.21 20.49 -22.42
CA GLU A 269 -2.91 20.40 -21.13
C GLU A 269 -3.54 21.74 -20.73
N GLN A 270 -2.92 22.88 -21.06
CA GLN A 270 -3.49 24.20 -20.83
C GLN A 270 -4.77 24.41 -21.64
N ASN A 271 -4.81 23.97 -22.90
CA ASN A 271 -6.03 24.03 -23.71
C ASN A 271 -7.11 23.10 -23.15
N GLN A 272 -6.77 21.87 -22.80
CA GLN A 272 -7.71 20.93 -22.17
C GLN A 272 -8.28 21.48 -20.86
N TYR A 273 -7.43 22.13 -20.06
CA TYR A 273 -7.84 22.77 -18.81
C TYR A 273 -8.92 23.83 -19.02
N ARG A 274 -8.86 24.63 -20.10
CA ARG A 274 -9.88 25.66 -20.38
C ARG A 274 -11.26 25.05 -20.64
N TYR A 275 -11.34 23.99 -21.46
CA TYR A 275 -12.60 23.28 -21.67
C TYR A 275 -13.15 22.69 -20.38
N ILE A 276 -12.28 22.05 -19.58
CA ILE A 276 -12.68 21.46 -18.30
C ILE A 276 -13.16 22.54 -17.32
N GLN A 277 -12.50 23.71 -17.30
CA GLN A 277 -12.89 24.85 -16.47
C GLN A 277 -14.27 25.42 -16.87
N GLU A 278 -14.59 25.44 -18.16
CA GLU A 278 -15.93 25.86 -18.64
C GLU A 278 -17.01 24.84 -18.28
N LEU A 279 -16.72 23.54 -18.43
CA LEU A 279 -17.67 22.46 -18.13
C LEU A 279 -17.88 22.25 -16.61
N LYS A 280 -16.83 22.44 -15.82
CA LYS A 280 -16.82 22.24 -14.37
C LYS A 280 -15.93 23.28 -13.68
N PRO A 281 -16.45 24.49 -13.43
CA PRO A 281 -15.66 25.61 -12.89
C PRO A 281 -14.96 25.33 -11.56
N ASP A 282 -15.55 24.47 -10.71
CA ASP A 282 -15.02 24.14 -9.38
C ASP A 282 -13.99 22.99 -9.39
N ILE A 283 -13.66 22.44 -10.57
CA ILE A 283 -12.71 21.34 -10.67
C ILE A 283 -11.29 21.81 -10.34
N LYS A 284 -10.64 21.09 -9.43
CA LYS A 284 -9.25 21.35 -9.04
C LYS A 284 -8.34 20.51 -9.92
N ILE A 285 -7.40 21.17 -10.62
CA ILE A 285 -6.42 20.49 -11.48
C ILE A 285 -5.01 20.86 -11.01
N VAL A 286 -4.17 19.85 -10.80
CA VAL A 286 -2.76 20.00 -10.46
C VAL A 286 -1.91 19.32 -11.53
N ASN A 287 -0.97 20.08 -12.07
CA ASN A 287 0.03 19.58 -13.00
C ASN A 287 1.32 19.23 -12.25
N ILE A 288 1.84 18.02 -12.48
CA ILE A 288 3.10 17.56 -11.89
C ILE A 288 4.12 17.34 -13.00
N PHE A 289 5.30 17.95 -12.86
CA PHE A 289 6.40 17.74 -13.80
C PHE A 289 7.01 16.34 -13.66
N CYS A 290 7.13 15.66 -14.79
CA CYS A 290 7.89 14.44 -14.91
C CYS A 290 9.40 14.75 -14.82
N ASP A 291 10.19 13.86 -14.23
CA ASP A 291 11.64 14.06 -14.18
C ASP A 291 12.29 14.00 -15.57
N LYS A 292 13.35 14.80 -15.74
CA LYS A 292 14.07 15.00 -17.01
C LYS A 292 14.43 13.69 -17.73
N GLU A 293 14.82 12.67 -16.98
CA GLU A 293 15.19 11.36 -17.51
C GLU A 293 14.03 10.63 -18.21
N PHE A 294 12.77 10.96 -17.90
CA PHE A 294 11.59 10.32 -18.46
C PHE A 294 10.82 11.20 -19.45
N GLU A 295 11.21 12.46 -19.68
CA GLU A 295 10.47 13.42 -20.52
C GLU A 295 10.28 12.94 -21.96
N HIS A 296 11.25 12.22 -22.51
CA HIS A 296 11.23 11.68 -23.86
C HIS A 296 10.30 10.45 -24.03
N ILE A 297 9.84 9.86 -22.92
CA ILE A 297 9.01 8.66 -22.93
C ILE A 297 7.56 9.04 -23.19
N SER A 298 7.00 8.54 -24.29
CA SER A 298 5.59 8.70 -24.65
C SER A 298 4.96 7.36 -25.00
N SER A 299 3.68 7.16 -24.66
CA SER A 299 2.95 5.96 -25.09
C SER A 299 2.98 5.75 -26.60
N SER A 300 2.87 6.83 -27.40
CA SER A 300 2.97 6.74 -28.87
C SER A 300 4.36 6.32 -29.33
N GLY A 301 5.42 6.86 -28.73
CA GLY A 301 6.80 6.45 -29.01
C GLY A 301 7.05 4.98 -28.63
N ILE A 302 6.52 4.53 -27.50
CA ILE A 302 6.62 3.13 -27.06
C ILE A 302 5.94 2.19 -28.07
N ARG A 303 4.72 2.51 -28.52
CA ARG A 303 4.02 1.70 -29.56
C ARG A 303 4.77 1.67 -30.88
N THR A 304 5.51 2.72 -31.23
CA THR A 304 6.40 2.69 -32.40
C THR A 304 7.61 1.79 -32.16
N LEU A 305 8.27 1.90 -31.02
CA LEU A 305 9.44 1.09 -30.66
C LEU A 305 9.11 -0.39 -30.46
N GLU A 306 7.86 -0.70 -30.12
CA GLU A 306 7.34 -2.06 -30.01
C GLU A 306 7.50 -2.84 -31.32
N LYS A 307 7.21 -2.20 -32.45
CA LYS A 307 7.35 -2.77 -33.80
C LYS A 307 8.79 -3.21 -34.12
N TYR A 308 9.76 -2.68 -33.38
CA TYR A 308 11.19 -3.00 -33.51
C TYR A 308 11.73 -3.81 -32.32
N GLY A 309 10.90 -4.20 -31.35
CA GLY A 309 11.32 -4.92 -30.15
C GLY A 309 12.19 -4.11 -29.18
N LYS A 310 12.20 -2.77 -29.26
CA LYS A 310 13.07 -1.87 -28.47
C LYS A 310 12.34 -1.11 -27.36
N HIS A 311 11.16 -1.56 -26.96
CA HIS A 311 10.27 -0.82 -26.05
C HIS A 311 10.43 -1.15 -24.56
N LYS A 312 10.99 -2.32 -24.22
CA LYS A 312 10.97 -2.87 -22.86
C LYS A 312 11.60 -1.96 -21.79
N ASN A 313 12.66 -1.24 -22.13
CA ASN A 313 13.39 -0.38 -21.19
C ASN A 313 12.55 0.81 -20.67
N TYR A 314 11.43 1.14 -21.32
CA TYR A 314 10.56 2.26 -20.96
C TYR A 314 9.33 1.83 -20.15
N LEU A 315 9.09 0.53 -20.04
CA LEU A 315 8.00 -0.04 -19.25
C LEU A 315 8.45 -0.34 -17.83
N LEU A 316 7.45 -0.50 -16.97
CA LEU A 316 7.62 -1.10 -15.66
C LEU A 316 7.67 -2.63 -15.79
N GLU A 317 8.21 -3.29 -14.77
CA GLU A 317 8.28 -4.76 -14.70
C GLU A 317 6.92 -5.45 -14.51
#